data_AF-A0A0G1QTG7-F1
#
_entry.id   AF-A0A0G1QTG7-F1
#
_cell.length_a   1.000
_cell.length_b   1.000
_cell.length_c   1.000
_cell.angle_alpha   90.00
_cell.angle_beta   90.00
_cell.angle_gamma   90.00
#
_symmetry.space_group_name_H-M   'P 1'
#
loop_
_entity.id
_entity.type
_entity.pdbx_description
1 polymer ?
#
loop_
_entity_poly.entity_id
_entity_poly.type
_entity_poly.pdbx_seq_one_letter_code
_entity_poly.pdbx_strand_id
1 'polypeptide(L)' 'MLGIFNLIPLHPLDGFKVVYGLLPAGLAMQWMQMAPYGIWILLFLVFTRATGAIINPVLDFAMRALGL' A
#
# COMPACT_ATOMS: atom_id res chain seq x y z
N MET A 1 8.44 11.97 -1.41
CA MET A 1 8.73 10.68 -0.74
C MET A 1 7.54 10.15 0.07
N LEU A 2 6.95 10.93 0.99
CA LEU A 2 5.81 10.49 1.81
C LEU A 2 4.53 10.15 1.03
N GLY A 3 4.29 10.81 -0.11
CA GLY A 3 3.14 10.53 -0.98
C GLY A 3 3.13 9.09 -1.51
N ILE A 4 4.28 8.57 -1.94
CA ILE A 4 4.41 7.19 -2.44
C ILE A 4 4.24 6.18 -1.29
N PHE A 5 4.77 6.50 -0.11
CA PHE A 5 4.55 5.67 1.07
C PHE A 5 3.06 5.57 1.40
N ASN A 6 2.30 6.66 1.31
CA ASN A 6 0.85 6.65 1.54
C ASN A 6 0.06 5.87 0.48
N LEU A 7 0.61 5.59 -0.69
CA LEU A 7 -0.06 4.78 -1.72
C LEU A 7 0.05 3.27 -1.46
N ILE A 8 0.83 2.85 -0.47
CA ILE A 8 0.94 1.44 -0.10
C ILE A 8 -0.43 0.97 0.42
N PRO A 9 -0.97 -0.15 -0.09
CA PRO A 9 -2.30 -0.64 0.27
C PRO A 9 -2.28 -1.38 1.62
N LEU A 10 -1.81 -0.72 2.68
CA LEU A 10 -1.76 -1.24 4.04
C LEU A 10 -2.38 -0.24 5.01
N HIS A 11 -3.29 -0.70 5.87
CA HIS A 11 -3.87 0.13 6.91
C HIS A 11 -2.79 0.54 7.93
N PRO A 12 -2.71 1.81 8.40
CA PRO A 12 -3.69 2.90 8.25
C PRO A 12 -3.47 3.86 7.06
N LEU A 13 -2.59 3.52 6.11
CA LEU A 13 -2.24 4.40 5.00
C LEU A 13 -3.42 4.64 4.03
N ASP A 14 -3.38 5.76 3.32
CA ASP A 14 -4.49 6.17 2.45
C ASP A 14 -4.68 5.25 1.24
N GLY A 15 -3.62 4.60 0.75
CA GLY A 15 -3.67 3.61 -0.33
C GLY A 15 -4.58 2.43 0.00
N PHE A 16 -4.70 2.06 1.27
CA PHE A 16 -5.66 1.05 1.72
C PHE A 16 -7.11 1.48 1.49
N LYS A 17 -7.41 2.76 1.72
CA LYS A 17 -8.75 3.35 1.49
C LYS A 17 -9.04 3.53 0.00
N VAL A 18 -8.02 3.88 -0.78
CA VAL A 18 -8.12 3.97 -2.24
C VAL A 18 -8.51 2.60 -2.82
N VAL A 19 -7.81 1.53 -2.43
CA VAL A 19 -8.17 0.16 -2.85
C VAL A 19 -9.58 -0.20 -2.40
N TYR A 20 -9.94 0.09 -1.14
CA TYR A 20 -11.30 -0.14 -0.63
C TYR A 20 -12.38 0.53 -1.50
N GLY A 21 -12.17 1.79 -1.91
CA GLY A 21 -13.12 2.53 -2.74
C GLY A 21 -13.19 2.06 -4.21
N LEU A 22 -12.16 1.37 -4.70
CA LEU A 22 -12.13 0.80 -6.04
C LEU A 22 -12.74 -0.61 -6.11
N LEU A 23 -12.85 -1.30 -4.97
CA LEU A 23 -13.35 -2.67 -4.91
C LEU A 23 -14.89 -2.74 -4.88
N PRO A 24 -15.50 -3.76 -5.51
CA PRO A 24 -16.93 -4.03 -5.37
C PRO A 24 -17.25 -4.47 -3.93
N ALA A 25 -18.49 -4.24 -3.49
CA ALA A 25 -18.90 -4.35 -2.07
C ALA A 25 -18.48 -5.66 -1.37
N GLY A 26 -18.56 -6.81 -2.05
CA GLY A 26 -18.15 -8.10 -1.48
C GLY A 26 -16.64 -8.19 -1.21
N LEU A 27 -15.81 -7.63 -2.11
CA LEU A 27 -14.36 -7.59 -1.95
C LEU A 27 -13.94 -6.48 -0.99
N ALA A 28 -14.64 -5.35 -0.98
CA ALA A 28 -14.40 -4.26 -0.05
C ALA A 28 -14.56 -4.72 1.42
N MET A 29 -15.56 -5.57 1.70
CA MET A 29 -15.76 -6.13 3.04
C MET A 29 -14.64 -7.09 3.45
N GLN A 30 -14.19 -7.95 2.53
CA GLN A 30 -13.03 -8.83 2.77
C GLN A 30 -11.74 -8.04 2.96
N TRP A 31 -11.55 -6.97 2.18
CA TRP A 31 -10.42 -6.07 2.32
C TRP A 31 -10.38 -5.40 3.69
N MET A 32 -11.53 -4.94 4.19
CA MET A 32 -11.63 -4.32 5.52
C MET A 32 -11.24 -5.29 6.65
N GLN A 33 -11.51 -6.59 6.50
CA GLN A 33 -11.08 -7.60 7.49
C GLN A 33 -9.56 -7.69 7.63
N MET A 34 -8.79 -7.24 6.63
CA MET A 34 -7.32 -7.21 6.68
C MET A 34 -6.77 -5.99 7.43
N ALA A 35 -7.59 -4.97 7.72
CA ALA A 35 -7.16 -3.72 8.34
C ALA A 35 -6.38 -3.89 9.67
N PRO A 36 -6.77 -4.79 10.60
CA PRO A 36 -6.04 -4.98 11.86
C PRO A 36 -4.60 -5.48 11.67
N TYR A 37 -4.32 -6.21 10.60
CA TYR A 37 -2.99 -6.73 10.29
C TYR A 37 -2.09 -5.68 9.63
N GLY A 38 -2.68 -4.65 9.03
CA GLY A 38 -1.96 -3.63 8.27
C GLY A 38 -0.85 -2.95 9.07
N ILE A 39 -1.13 -2.59 10.34
CA ILE A 39 -0.15 -1.91 11.20
C ILE A 39 1.04 -2.82 11.55
N TRP A 40 0.78 -4.11 11.80
CA TRP A 40 1.83 -5.08 12.13
C TRP A 40 2.72 -5.36 10.92
N ILE A 41 2.13 -5.48 9.73
CA ILE A 41 2.87 -5.63 8.47
C ILE A 41 3.71 -4.37 8.19
N LEU A 42 3.14 -3.19 8.41
CA LEU A 42 3.85 -1.92 8.26
C LEU A 42 5.05 -1.80 9.20
N LEU A 43 4.87 -2.12 10.48
CA LEU A 43 5.95 -2.13 11.46
C LEU A 43 7.04 -3.12 11.02
N PHE A 44 6.67 -4.34 10.64
CA PHE A 44 7.63 -5.33 10.17
C PHE A 44 8.43 -4.83 8.95
N LEU A 45 7.76 -4.22 7.97
CA LEU A 45 8.42 -3.66 6.78
C LEU A 45 9.39 -2.53 7.11
N VAL A 46 9.02 -1.64 8.04
CA VAL A 46 9.87 -0.52 8.46
C VAL A 46 11.08 -1.03 9.24
N PHE A 47 10.88 -1.95 10.20
CA PHE A 47 11.96 -2.49 11.03
C PHE A 47 12.95 -3.34 10.21
N THR A 48 12.47 -4.11 9.23
CA THR A 48 13.33 -4.90 8.35
C THR A 48 14.01 -4.09 7.25
N ARG A 49 13.73 -2.78 7.13
CA ARG A 49 14.13 -1.91 6.00
C ARG A 49 13.68 -2.45 4.64
N ALA A 50 12.74 -3.41 4.61
CA ALA A 50 12.19 -3.98 3.39
C ALA A 50 11.27 -3.01 2.64
N THR A 51 10.88 -1.89 3.28
CA THR A 51 10.16 -0.79 2.61
C THR A 51 10.85 -0.33 1.33
N GLY A 52 12.18 -0.22 1.31
CA GLY A 52 12.93 0.16 0.11
C GLY A 52 12.79 -0.85 -1.04
N ALA A 53 12.75 -2.15 -0.72
CA ALA A 53 12.60 -3.22 -1.70
C ALA A 53 11.21 -3.25 -2.35
N ILE A 54 10.19 -2.71 -1.67
CA ILE A 54 8.82 -2.60 -2.21
C ILE A 54 8.60 -1.26 -2.90
N ILE A 55 9.11 -0.17 -2.31
CA ILE A 55 8.91 1.18 -2.85
C ILE A 55 9.66 1.38 -4.17
N ASN A 56 10.89 0.88 -4.30
CA ASN A 56 11.69 1.04 -5.51
C ASN A 56 11.05 0.44 -6.78
N PRO A 57 10.58 -0.83 -6.82
CA PRO A 57 9.93 -1.37 -8.01
C PRO A 57 8.59 -0.70 -8.31
N VAL A 58 7.84 -0.26 -7.28
CA VAL A 58 6.59 0.49 -7.47
C VAL A 58 6.86 1.87 -8.08
N LEU A 59 7.93 2.53 -7.63
CA LEU A 59 8.40 3.79 -8.19
C LEU A 59 8.86 3.64 -9.63
N ASP A 60 9.68 2.63 -9.93
CA ASP A 60 10.12 2.33 -11.29
C ASP A 60 8.94 2.00 -12.21
N PHE A 61 7.97 1.24 -11.72
CA PHE A 61 6.74 0.97 -12.47
C PHE A 61 5.94 2.26 -12.74
N ALA A 62 5.75 3.11 -11.73
CA ALA A 62 5.03 4.37 -11.87
C ALA A 62 5.76 5.33 -12.83
N MET A 63 7.09 5.42 -12.75
CA MET A 63 7.91 6.22 -13.68
C MET A 63 7.78 5.72 -15.11
N ARG A 64 7.90 4.40 -15.33
CA ARG A 64 7.69 3.77 -16.64
C ARG A 64 6.28 3.99 -17.18
N ALA A 65 5.25 3.92 -16.33
CA ALA A 65 3.87 4.16 -16.73
C ALA A 65 3.63 5.62 -17.13
N LEU A 66 4.38 6.56 -16.53
CA LEU A 66 4.36 7.98 -16.86
C LEU A 66 5.27 8.33 -18.05
N GLY A 67 6.05 7.38 -18.57
CA GLY A 67 6.93 7.57 -19.72
C GLY A 67 8.17 8.44 -19.44
N LEU A 68 8.56 8.56 -18.16
CA LEU A 68 9.81 9.19 -17.71
C LEU A 68 10.91 8.15 -17.59
#